data_AF-A0A6J7BV87-F1
#
_entry.id   AF-A0A6J7BV87-F1
#
_cell.length_a   1.000
_cell.length_b   1.000
_cell.length_c   1.000
_cell.angle_alpha   90.00
_cell.angle_beta   90.00
_cell.angle_gamma   90.00
#
_symmetry.space_group_name_H-M   'P 1'
#
loop_
_entity.id
_entity.type
_entity.pdbx_description
1 polymer ?
#
loop_
_entity_poly.entity_id
_entity_poly.type
_entity_poly.pdbx_seq_one_letter_code
_entity_poly.pdbx_strand_id
1 'polypeptide(L)' 'MDWRHEAACREEDPEVFFPVGNTGPALAQIEEAKKICERCSV' A
#
# COMPACT_ATOMS: atom_id res chain seq x y z
N MET A 1 1.11 -12.60 18.45
CA MET A 1 1.25 -11.82 17.21
C MET A 1 -0.13 -11.67 16.61
N ASP A 2 -0.50 -10.47 16.20
CA ASP A 2 -1.74 -10.20 15.45
C ASP A 2 -1.41 -10.05 13.96
N TRP A 3 -2.44 -9.95 13.12
CA TRP A 3 -2.32 -9.80 11.66
C TRP A 3 -1.41 -8.64 11.23
N ARG A 4 -1.28 -7.58 12.05
CA ARG A 4 -0.39 -6.43 11.76
C ARG A 4 1.07 -6.85 11.69
N HIS A 5 1.44 -7.95 12.34
CA HIS A 5 2.81 -8.46 12.27
C HIS A 5 3.13 -9.15 10.94
N GLU A 6 2.10 -9.56 10.20
CA GLU A 6 2.18 -10.27 8.92
C GLU A 6 1.85 -9.35 7.72
N ALA A 7 1.45 -8.10 7.99
CA ALA A 7 1.11 -7.14 6.95
C ALA A 7 2.34 -6.73 6.12
N ALA A 8 2.32 -7.02 4.82
CA ALA A 8 3.41 -6.70 3.89
C ALA A 8 3.72 -5.19 3.84
N CYS A 9 2.69 -4.35 4.01
CA CYS A 9 2.84 -2.88 4.02
C CYS A 9 3.75 -2.34 5.14
N ARG A 10 4.06 -3.13 6.18
CA ARG A 10 4.96 -2.71 7.26
C ARG A 10 6.42 -2.50 6.78
N GLU A 11 6.80 -3.18 5.70
CA GLU A 11 8.16 -3.11 5.14
C GLU A 11 8.30 -2.08 4.01
N GLU A 12 7.21 -1.38 3.69
CA GLU A 12 7.13 -0.39 2.61
C GLU A 12 7.16 1.04 3.15
N ASP A 13 7.41 2.01 2.27
CA ASP A 13 7.26 3.43 2.60
C ASP A 13 5.78 3.75 2.91
N PRO A 14 5.44 4.27 4.10
CA PRO A 14 4.07 4.63 4.45
C PRO A 14 3.43 5.59 3.46
N GLU A 15 4.19 6.50 2.86
CA GLU A 15 3.66 7.54 1.97
C GLU A 15 2.99 6.92 0.72
N VAL A 16 3.39 5.73 0.28
CA VAL A 16 2.76 5.01 -0.84
C VAL A 16 1.25 4.81 -0.61
N PHE A 17 0.82 4.67 0.64
CA PHE A 17 -0.58 4.43 1.00
C PHE A 17 -1.41 5.72 1.18
N PHE A 18 -0.80 6.90 1.08
CA PHE A 18 -1.45 8.20 1.27
C PHE A 18 -1.37 9.10 0.02
N PRO A 19 -2.02 8.72 -1.10
CA PRO A 19 -2.04 9.53 -2.30
C PRO A 19 -2.80 10.85 -2.12
N VAL A 20 -2.28 11.92 -2.70
CA VAL A 20 -2.96 13.22 -2.76
C VAL A 20 -3.94 13.22 -3.95
N GLY A 21 -5.19 12.90 -3.65
CA GLY A 21 -6.26 12.81 -4.64
C GLY A 21 -6.38 11.42 -5.27
N ASN A 22 -7.15 11.33 -6.36
CA ASN A 22 -7.48 10.07 -7.03
C ASN A 22 -7.40 10.16 -8.56
N THR A 23 -6.69 11.16 -9.08
CA THR A 23 -6.50 11.41 -10.51
C THR A 23 -5.04 11.73 -10.81
N GLY A 24 -4.66 11.67 -12.09
CA GLY A 24 -3.31 12.04 -12.52
C GLY A 24 -2.23 11.19 -11.83
N PRO A 25 -1.17 11.82 -11.27
CA PRO A 25 -0.08 11.09 -10.60
C PRO A 25 -0.53 10.16 -9.46
N ALA A 26 -1.64 10.48 -8.79
CA ALA A 26 -2.18 9.65 -7.72
C ALA A 26 -2.56 8.24 -8.20
N LEU A 27 -2.88 8.06 -9.48
CA LEU A 27 -3.23 6.74 -10.03
C LEU A 27 -2.04 5.77 -9.97
N ALA A 28 -0.83 6.24 -10.24
CA ALA A 28 0.38 5.41 -10.17
C ALA A 28 0.69 5.01 -8.72
N GLN A 29 0.53 5.94 -7.77
CA GLN A 29 0.71 5.67 -6.35
C GLN A 29 -0.36 4.69 -5.81
N ILE A 30 -1.62 4.84 -6.23
CA ILE A 30 -2.71 3.91 -5.91
C ILE A 30 -2.43 2.52 -6.49
N GLU A 31 -1.94 2.44 -7.72
CA GLU A 31 -1.58 1.16 -8.35
C GLU A 31 -0.43 0.46 -7.59
N GLU A 32 0.56 1.22 -7.13
CA GLU A 32 1.66 0.69 -6.33
C GLU A 32 1.17 0.16 -4.97
N ALA A 33 0.35 0.94 -4.26
CA ALA A 33 -0.26 0.48 -3.01
C ALA A 33 -1.08 -0.81 -3.21
N LYS A 34 -1.82 -0.92 -4.33
CA LYS A 34 -2.59 -2.13 -4.68
C LYS A 34 -1.71 -3.34 -4.92
N LYS A 35 -0.58 -3.20 -5.63
CA LYS A 35 0.39 -4.29 -5.85
C LYS A 35 0.90 -4.86 -4.53
N ILE A 36 1.13 -4.02 -3.54
CA ILE A 36 1.53 -4.45 -2.20
C ILE A 36 0.39 -5.23 -1.52
N CYS A 37 -0.83 -4.71 -1.57
CA CYS A 37 -1.99 -5.40 -1.00
C CYS A 37 -2.26 -6.76 -1.66
N GLU A 38 -2.10 -6.87 -2.98
CA GLU A 38 -2.34 -8.11 -3.73
C GLU A 38 -1.40 -9.26 -3.32
N ARG A 39 -0.20 -8.96 -2.81
CA ARG A 39 0.76 -9.96 -2.32
C ARG A 39 0.73 -10.15 -0.80
N CYS A 40 -0.10 -9.41 -0.08
CA CYS A 40 -0.21 -9.48 1.38
C CYS A 40 -1.01 -10.72 1.81
N SER A 41 -0.55 -11.43 2.85
CA SER A 41 -1.22 -12.65 3.34
C SER A 41 -2.37 -12.41 4.31
N VAL A 42 -2.59 -11.16 4.72
CA VAL A 42 -3.60 -10.72 5.69
C VAL A 42 -4.51 -9.64 5.12
#